data_AF-A0A2V9KFZ5-F1
#
_entry.id   AF-A0A2V9KFZ5-F1
#
_cell.length_a   1.000
_cell.length_b   1.000
_cell.length_c   1.000
_cell.angle_alpha   90.00
_cell.angle_beta   90.00
_cell.angle_gamma   90.00
#
_symmetry.space_group_name_H-M   'P 1'
#
loop_
_entity.id
_entity.type
_entity.pdbx_description
1 polymer ?
#
loop_
_entity_poly.entity_id
_entity_poly.type
_entity_poly.pdbx_seq_one_letter_code
_entity_poly.pdbx_strand_id
1 'polypeptide(L)'
;MSTTSGSERQRVERVALSRGLLRMQAKMVEKKNYVIRNNDDKARALVLEHPARPGWSLVQTAAPAESSASQYRFKLECKPKTTTEFVVREESPQETIYSLINVTPDQIGLWLRERSIDPEIEKALGSLVAKKNEISELAQKIANLDKEQNEIFRDQERVRGNLQRLGQSPDEATLRTRYVRQLEQQENRIAALRAERDKLDAARAAAQKQLDEMLRNLSFDRKL
;
A
#
# COMPACT_ATOMS: atom_id res chain seq x y z
N MET A 1 34.72 13.89 -25.23
CA MET A 1 33.86 12.72 -24.95
C MET A 1 32.64 13.22 -24.21
N SER A 2 31.44 12.90 -24.69
CA SER A 2 30.19 13.23 -23.99
C SER A 2 29.56 11.97 -23.42
N THR A 3 28.76 12.13 -22.37
CA THR A 3 28.12 11.02 -21.67
C THR A 3 26.66 11.35 -21.41
N THR A 4 25.76 10.41 -21.69
CA THR A 4 24.34 10.51 -21.36
C THR A 4 23.93 9.26 -20.60
N SER A 5 23.17 9.42 -19.53
CA SER A 5 22.66 8.33 -18.70
C SER A 5 21.14 8.27 -18.73
N GLY A 6 20.59 7.05 -18.78
CA GLY A 6 19.17 6.78 -18.62
C GLY A 6 18.96 5.59 -17.70
N SER A 7 17.87 5.63 -16.92
CA SER A 7 17.49 4.58 -15.98
C SER A 7 16.10 4.05 -16.33
N GLU A 8 15.94 2.74 -16.27
CA GLU A 8 14.68 2.06 -16.52
C GLU A 8 14.49 0.93 -15.48
N ARG A 9 13.36 0.95 -14.77
CA ARG A 9 12.98 -0.17 -13.91
C ARG A 9 12.34 -1.25 -14.77
N GLN A 10 12.88 -2.46 -14.72
CA GLN A 10 12.27 -3.61 -15.38
C GLN A 10 11.06 -4.11 -14.61
N ARG A 11 10.21 -4.87 -15.30
CA ARG A 11 9.02 -5.52 -14.75
C ARG A 11 9.38 -6.36 -13.52
N VAL A 12 8.44 -6.45 -12.57
CA VAL A 12 8.56 -7.37 -11.42
C VAL A 12 8.69 -8.80 -11.94
N GLU A 13 9.76 -9.48 -11.55
CA GLU A 13 10.08 -10.85 -11.97
C GLU A 13 9.60 -11.89 -10.95
N ARG A 14 9.48 -11.49 -9.68
CA ARG A 14 9.05 -12.38 -8.61
C ARG A 14 8.22 -11.65 -7.56
N VAL A 15 7.17 -12.32 -7.10
CA VAL A 15 6.30 -11.86 -6.04
C VAL A 15 6.22 -12.94 -4.97
N ALA A 16 6.43 -12.53 -3.72
CA ALA A 16 6.26 -13.40 -2.56
C ALA A 16 5.33 -12.74 -1.53
N LEU A 17 4.29 -13.46 -1.13
CA LEU A 17 3.40 -13.11 -0.04
C LEU A 17 3.72 -14.01 1.14
N SER A 18 4.00 -13.43 2.31
CA SER A 18 4.16 -14.21 3.54
C SER A 18 4.02 -13.32 4.76
N ARG A 19 3.38 -13.83 5.82
CA ARG A 19 3.32 -13.17 7.14
C ARG A 19 2.82 -11.71 7.07
N GLY A 20 1.78 -11.46 6.28
CA GLY A 20 1.23 -10.11 6.13
C GLY A 20 2.09 -9.14 5.30
N LEU A 21 3.14 -9.61 4.62
CA LEU A 21 3.99 -8.81 3.75
C LEU A 21 3.96 -9.32 2.30
N LEU A 22 3.95 -8.38 1.37
CA LEU A 22 4.10 -8.59 -0.06
C LEU A 22 5.47 -8.07 -0.48
N ARG A 23 6.36 -8.98 -0.89
CA ARG A 23 7.67 -8.67 -1.48
C ARG A 23 7.56 -8.75 -3.00
N MET A 24 7.93 -7.68 -3.67
CA MET A 24 8.07 -7.62 -5.12
C MET A 24 9.53 -7.42 -5.46
N GLN A 25 10.06 -8.31 -6.30
CA GLN A 25 11.44 -8.25 -6.78
C GLN A 25 11.43 -7.88 -8.26
N ALA A 26 12.13 -6.81 -8.59
CA ALA A 26 12.36 -6.33 -9.94
C ALA A 26 13.86 -6.15 -10.16
N LYS A 27 14.25 -5.84 -11.39
CA LYS A 27 15.60 -5.38 -11.71
C LYS A 27 15.56 -3.92 -12.12
N MET A 28 16.50 -3.12 -11.65
CA MET A 28 16.74 -1.79 -12.17
C MET A 28 17.88 -1.88 -13.18
N VAL A 29 17.65 -1.42 -14.40
CA VAL A 29 18.67 -1.39 -15.44
C VAL A 29 19.01 0.05 -15.77
N GLU A 30 20.29 0.37 -15.65
CA GLU A 30 20.82 1.66 -16.05
C GLU A 30 21.69 1.53 -17.28
N LYS A 31 21.60 2.52 -18.16
CA LYS A 31 22.36 2.59 -19.41
C LYS A 31 23.14 3.89 -19.41
N LYS A 32 24.46 3.79 -19.60
CA LYS A 32 25.36 4.93 -19.74
C LYS A 32 25.98 4.88 -21.13
N ASN A 33 25.56 5.80 -21.99
CA ASN A 33 26.10 5.93 -23.34
C ASN A 33 27.29 6.88 -23.34
N TYR A 34 28.40 6.39 -23.86
CA TYR A 34 29.65 7.11 -24.02
C TYR A 34 29.87 7.40 -25.50
N VAL A 35 29.90 8.68 -25.85
CA VAL A 35 30.11 9.14 -27.22
C VAL A 35 31.51 9.73 -27.35
N ILE A 36 32.33 9.05 -28.14
CA ILE A 36 33.74 9.35 -28.31
C ILE A 36 33.96 9.76 -29.76
N ARG A 37 34.36 11.00 -29.99
CA ARG A 37 34.69 11.51 -31.32
C ARG A 37 36.20 11.56 -31.49
N ASN A 38 36.71 10.85 -32.50
CA ASN A 38 38.09 10.97 -32.92
C ASN A 38 38.19 11.97 -34.08
N ASN A 39 38.80 13.13 -33.84
CA ASN A 39 39.02 14.16 -34.86
C ASN A 39 40.35 14.01 -35.60
N ASP A 40 41.16 13.02 -35.24
CA ASP A 40 42.46 12.75 -35.85
C ASP A 40 42.31 11.97 -37.18
N ASP A 41 43.36 11.99 -37.99
CA ASP A 41 43.52 11.23 -39.23
C ASP A 41 44.03 9.80 -38.97
N LYS A 42 44.42 9.48 -37.72
CA LYS A 42 44.87 8.16 -37.29
C LYS A 42 43.90 7.50 -36.29
N ALA A 43 43.85 6.17 -36.31
CA ALA A 43 43.12 5.39 -35.31
C ALA A 43 43.77 5.58 -33.93
N ARG A 44 42.95 5.63 -32.88
CA ARG A 44 43.42 5.75 -31.49
C ARG A 44 42.76 4.67 -30.64
N ALA A 45 43.56 4.03 -29.79
CA ALA A 45 43.04 3.19 -28.72
C ALA A 45 42.72 4.07 -27.50
N LEU A 46 41.49 3.98 -27.00
CA LEU A 46 41.05 4.68 -25.80
C LEU A 46 40.75 3.64 -24.71
N VAL A 47 41.20 3.90 -23.49
CA VAL A 47 40.73 3.18 -22.30
C VAL A 47 39.60 3.99 -21.68
N LEU A 48 38.40 3.42 -21.68
CA LEU A 48 37.25 3.97 -21.00
C LEU A 48 37.18 3.40 -19.58
N GLU A 49 37.27 4.27 -18.58
CA GLU A 49 37.03 3.90 -17.19
C GLU A 49 35.57 4.14 -16.80
N HIS A 50 34.92 3.12 -16.27
CA HIS A 50 33.57 3.17 -15.75
C HIS A 50 33.58 2.75 -14.27
N PRO A 51 33.02 3.53 -13.34
CA PRO A 51 32.99 3.16 -11.92
C PRO A 51 32.24 1.85 -11.69
N ALA A 52 32.82 0.91 -10.94
CA ALA A 52 32.11 -0.28 -10.47
C ALA A 52 31.27 0.09 -9.25
N ARG A 53 29.96 -0.16 -9.31
CA ARG A 53 29.02 0.21 -8.24
C ARG A 53 28.66 -1.00 -7.38
N PRO A 54 28.70 -0.88 -6.03
CA PRO A 54 28.25 -1.96 -5.16
C PRO A 54 26.80 -2.36 -5.43
N GLY A 55 26.53 -3.66 -5.57
CA GLY A 55 25.18 -4.17 -5.85
C GLY A 55 24.71 -4.01 -7.29
N TRP A 56 25.57 -3.56 -8.20
CA TRP A 56 25.33 -3.51 -9.64
C TRP A 56 26.24 -4.49 -10.37
N SER A 57 25.74 -5.06 -11.46
CA SER A 57 26.49 -5.99 -12.31
C SER A 57 26.36 -5.61 -13.78
N LEU A 58 27.43 -5.77 -14.54
CA LEU A 58 27.41 -5.53 -15.98
C LEU A 58 26.54 -6.59 -16.66
N VAL A 59 25.59 -6.14 -17.48
CA VAL A 59 24.74 -6.99 -18.31
C VAL A 59 24.72 -6.49 -19.72
N GLN A 60 24.64 -7.38 -20.71
CA GLN A 60 24.58 -7.00 -22.14
C GLN A 60 25.64 -5.95 -22.56
N THR A 61 26.79 -5.95 -21.88
CA THR A 61 27.91 -5.04 -22.10
C THR A 61 29.12 -5.91 -22.42
N ALA A 62 29.99 -5.46 -23.32
CA ALA A 62 31.23 -6.17 -23.62
C ALA A 62 32.04 -6.39 -22.34
N ALA A 63 32.74 -7.52 -22.21
CA ALA A 63 33.56 -7.78 -21.04
C ALA A 63 34.65 -6.70 -20.90
N PRO A 64 34.87 -6.17 -19.68
CA PRO A 64 35.94 -5.21 -19.46
C PRO A 64 37.30 -5.88 -19.66
N ALA A 65 38.25 -5.12 -20.20
CA ALA A 65 39.64 -5.56 -20.34
C ALA A 65 40.34 -5.70 -18.98
N GLU A 66 39.90 -4.94 -17.98
CA GLU A 66 40.33 -5.03 -16.60
C GLU A 66 39.17 -4.68 -15.68
N SER A 67 39.01 -5.41 -14.59
CA SER A 67 38.00 -5.16 -13.55
C SER A 67 38.68 -5.13 -12.18
N SER A 68 38.31 -4.12 -11.39
CA SER A 68 38.73 -3.93 -10.02
C SER A 68 37.51 -3.66 -9.13
N ALA A 69 37.71 -3.57 -7.82
CA ALA A 69 36.62 -3.30 -6.87
C ALA A 69 35.92 -1.94 -7.10
N SER A 70 36.58 -0.97 -7.73
CA SER A 70 36.06 0.40 -7.92
C SER A 70 35.87 0.80 -9.38
N GLN A 71 36.41 0.05 -10.34
CA GLN A 71 36.38 0.41 -11.76
C GLN A 71 36.35 -0.80 -12.70
N TYR A 72 35.61 -0.64 -13.80
CA TYR A 72 35.71 -1.40 -15.03
C TYR A 72 36.46 -0.59 -16.09
N ARG A 73 37.41 -1.20 -16.79
CA ARG A 73 38.15 -0.57 -17.89
C ARG A 73 37.83 -1.26 -19.20
N PHE A 74 37.35 -0.51 -20.18
CA PHE A 74 37.05 -1.00 -21.53
C PHE A 74 38.07 -0.44 -22.53
N LYS A 75 38.66 -1.31 -23.35
CA LYS A 75 39.53 -0.87 -24.45
C LYS A 75 38.68 -0.68 -25.70
N LEU A 76 38.66 0.54 -26.22
CA LEU A 76 37.88 0.92 -27.39
C LEU A 76 38.82 1.35 -28.51
N GLU A 77 38.55 0.89 -29.72
CA GLU A 77 39.23 1.35 -30.92
C GLU A 77 38.41 2.47 -31.57
N CYS A 78 38.98 3.67 -31.65
CA CYS A 78 38.35 4.83 -32.27
C CYS A 78 38.99 5.10 -33.63
N LYS A 79 38.27 4.77 -34.71
CA LYS A 79 38.72 4.96 -36.09
C LYS A 79 38.89 6.46 -36.44
N PRO A 80 39.78 6.81 -37.39
CA PRO A 80 39.99 8.20 -37.83
C PRO A 80 38.69 8.88 -38.23
N LYS A 81 38.50 10.17 -37.88
CA LYS A 81 37.34 11.00 -38.26
C LYS A 81 35.96 10.38 -37.99
N THR A 82 35.84 9.44 -37.04
CA THR A 82 34.57 8.79 -36.69
C THR A 82 34.14 9.06 -35.26
N THR A 83 32.84 8.86 -35.02
CA THR A 83 32.26 8.80 -33.69
C THR A 83 32.06 7.33 -33.30
N THR A 84 32.62 6.93 -32.16
CA THR A 84 32.41 5.62 -31.54
C THR A 84 31.43 5.78 -30.39
N GLU A 85 30.39 4.96 -30.38
CA GLU A 85 29.44 4.86 -29.27
C GLU A 85 29.71 3.59 -28.48
N PHE A 86 29.73 3.70 -27.16
CA PHE A 86 29.86 2.56 -26.27
C PHE A 86 28.84 2.66 -25.14
N VAL A 87 28.00 1.63 -25.02
CA VAL A 87 26.94 1.61 -24.02
C VAL A 87 27.34 0.64 -22.92
N VAL A 88 27.49 1.17 -21.71
CA VAL A 88 27.56 0.36 -20.49
C VAL A 88 26.16 0.19 -19.94
N ARG A 89 25.74 -1.06 -19.75
CA ARG A 89 24.49 -1.42 -19.10
C ARG A 89 24.79 -2.18 -17.83
N GLU A 90 24.16 -1.74 -16.75
CA GLU A 90 24.28 -2.36 -15.45
C GLU A 90 22.89 -2.70 -14.92
N GLU A 91 22.78 -3.81 -14.20
CA GLU A 91 21.57 -4.17 -13.46
C GLU A 91 21.82 -4.29 -11.97
N SER A 92 20.82 -3.90 -11.18
CA SER A 92 20.78 -4.10 -9.74
C SER A 92 19.43 -4.68 -9.32
N PRO A 93 19.39 -5.70 -8.44
CA PRO A 93 18.13 -6.21 -7.91
C PRO A 93 17.46 -5.16 -7.04
N GLN A 94 16.17 -4.94 -7.26
CA GLN A 94 15.35 -4.05 -6.48
C GLN A 94 14.24 -4.83 -5.78
N GLU A 95 14.22 -4.77 -4.46
CA GLU A 95 13.13 -5.30 -3.65
C GLU A 95 12.24 -4.17 -3.15
N THR A 96 10.93 -4.38 -3.21
CA THR A 96 9.94 -3.49 -2.61
C THR A 96 9.04 -4.32 -1.70
N ILE A 97 8.86 -3.86 -0.46
CA ILE A 97 8.06 -4.56 0.55
C ILE A 97 6.82 -3.72 0.86
N TYR A 98 5.65 -4.32 0.73
CA TYR A 98 4.36 -3.73 1.11
C TYR A 98 3.77 -4.47 2.30
N SER A 99 3.24 -3.72 3.26
CA SER A 99 2.41 -4.32 4.32
C SER A 99 1.00 -4.56 3.78
N LEU A 100 0.52 -5.79 3.87
CA LEU A 100 -0.82 -6.15 3.39
C LEU A 100 -1.92 -5.38 4.08
N ILE A 101 -1.70 -4.88 5.29
CA ILE A 101 -2.67 -4.04 6.01
C ILE A 101 -2.90 -2.69 5.32
N ASN A 102 -1.91 -2.19 4.55
CA ASN A 102 -1.96 -0.89 3.88
C ASN A 102 -2.33 -0.99 2.38
N VAL A 103 -2.52 -2.21 1.87
CA VAL A 103 -2.88 -2.43 0.46
C VAL A 103 -4.31 -1.97 0.20
N THR A 104 -4.49 -1.23 -0.89
CA THR A 104 -5.77 -0.68 -1.36
C THR A 104 -6.21 -1.29 -2.70
N PRO A 105 -7.50 -1.21 -3.08
CA PRO A 105 -7.97 -1.66 -4.40
C PRO A 105 -7.21 -1.04 -5.57
N ASP A 106 -6.93 0.27 -5.48
CA ASP A 106 -6.24 1.00 -6.55
C ASP A 106 -4.81 0.50 -6.75
N GLN A 107 -4.11 0.15 -5.66
CA GLN A 107 -2.78 -0.46 -5.74
C GLN A 107 -2.82 -1.84 -6.38
N ILE A 108 -3.81 -2.67 -6.02
CA ILE A 108 -4.00 -4.00 -6.62
C ILE A 108 -4.24 -3.87 -8.14
N GLY A 109 -5.12 -2.95 -8.54
CA GLY A 109 -5.41 -2.68 -9.95
C GLY A 109 -4.20 -2.14 -10.72
N LEU A 110 -3.40 -1.29 -10.09
CA LEU A 110 -2.14 -0.81 -10.66
C LEU A 110 -1.17 -1.98 -10.91
N TRP A 111 -0.95 -2.83 -9.91
CA TRP A 111 -0.05 -3.98 -10.04
C TRP A 111 -0.52 -4.96 -11.10
N LEU A 112 -1.82 -5.21 -11.21
CA LEU A 112 -2.36 -6.08 -12.26
C LEU A 112 -2.11 -5.50 -13.66
N ARG A 113 -2.36 -4.20 -13.85
CA ARG A 113 -2.13 -3.49 -15.12
C ARG A 113 -0.66 -3.49 -15.53
N GLU A 114 0.24 -3.31 -14.56
CA GLU A 114 1.69 -3.39 -14.76
C GLU A 114 2.18 -4.84 -14.91
N ARG A 115 1.29 -5.83 -14.77
CA ARG A 115 1.59 -7.26 -14.74
C ARG A 115 2.62 -7.60 -13.65
N SER A 116 2.58 -6.86 -12.55
CA SER A 116 3.40 -7.03 -11.35
C SER A 116 2.77 -8.02 -10.36
N ILE A 117 1.55 -8.49 -10.62
CA ILE A 117 0.87 -9.62 -9.95
C ILE A 117 0.07 -10.41 -10.99
N ASP A 118 -0.33 -11.63 -10.64
CA ASP A 118 -1.23 -12.46 -11.44
C ASP A 118 -2.69 -12.42 -10.90
N PRO A 119 -3.68 -12.98 -11.62
CA PRO A 119 -5.08 -13.00 -11.18
C PRO A 119 -5.33 -13.76 -9.87
N GLU A 120 -4.46 -14.72 -9.51
CA GLU A 120 -4.59 -15.49 -8.27
C GLU A 120 -4.23 -14.60 -7.07
N ILE A 121 -3.12 -13.88 -7.17
CA ILE A 121 -2.67 -12.89 -6.19
C ILE A 121 -3.69 -11.74 -6.10
N GLU A 122 -4.18 -11.23 -7.23
CA GLU A 122 -5.23 -10.21 -7.27
C GLU A 122 -6.46 -10.63 -6.46
N LYS A 123 -6.98 -11.84 -6.72
CA LYS A 123 -8.16 -12.38 -6.01
C LYS A 123 -7.92 -12.49 -4.51
N ALA A 124 -6.72 -12.93 -4.11
CA ALA A 124 -6.40 -13.10 -2.71
C ALA A 124 -6.27 -11.75 -1.97
N LEU A 125 -5.61 -10.76 -2.59
CA LEU A 125 -5.52 -9.39 -2.07
C LEU A 125 -6.90 -8.72 -2.05
N GLY A 126 -7.72 -8.93 -3.08
CA GLY A 126 -9.09 -8.41 -3.14
C GLY A 126 -9.96 -8.94 -2.00
N SER A 127 -9.83 -10.22 -1.66
CA SER A 127 -10.55 -10.84 -0.53
C SER A 127 -10.12 -10.24 0.81
N LEU A 128 -8.82 -9.96 1.00
CA LEU A 128 -8.33 -9.25 2.19
C LEU A 128 -8.91 -7.84 2.30
N VAL A 129 -8.95 -7.10 1.19
CA VAL A 129 -9.50 -5.74 1.18
C VAL A 129 -11.01 -5.75 1.48
N ALA A 130 -11.77 -6.68 0.89
CA ALA A 130 -13.19 -6.85 1.21
C ALA A 130 -13.42 -7.08 2.71
N LYS A 131 -12.60 -7.91 3.35
CA LYS A 131 -12.69 -8.16 4.80
C LYS A 131 -12.39 -6.92 5.64
N LYS A 132 -11.43 -6.09 5.23
CA LYS A 132 -11.17 -4.81 5.90
C LYS A 132 -12.33 -3.83 5.76
N ASN A 133 -12.95 -3.78 4.58
CA ASN A 133 -14.11 -2.93 4.34
C ASN A 133 -15.28 -3.34 5.24
N GLU A 134 -15.55 -4.63 5.37
CA GLU A 134 -16.54 -5.16 6.32
C GLU A 134 -16.27 -4.69 7.77
N ILE A 135 -15.02 -4.76 8.24
CA ILE A 135 -14.63 -4.29 9.57
C ILE A 135 -14.87 -2.78 9.72
N SER A 136 -14.54 -2.00 8.68
CA SER A 136 -14.75 -0.54 8.65
C SER A 136 -16.23 -0.19 8.70
N GLU A 137 -17.07 -0.89 7.92
CA GLU A 137 -18.52 -0.71 7.94
C GLU A 137 -19.14 -1.04 9.29
N LEU A 138 -18.71 -2.13 9.93
CA LEU A 138 -19.15 -2.49 11.29
C LEU A 138 -18.74 -1.41 12.30
N ALA A 139 -17.51 -0.90 12.22
CA ALA A 139 -17.03 0.17 13.09
C ALA A 139 -17.86 1.46 12.91
N GLN A 140 -18.22 1.80 11.67
CA GLN A 140 -19.06 2.97 11.39
C GLN A 140 -20.48 2.80 11.95
N LYS A 141 -21.06 1.60 11.85
CA LYS A 141 -22.37 1.29 12.45
C LYS A 141 -22.34 1.43 13.97
N ILE A 142 -21.31 0.89 14.63
CA ILE A 142 -21.11 1.04 16.09
C ILE A 142 -21.01 2.52 16.47
N ALA A 143 -20.22 3.32 15.74
CA ALA A 143 -20.09 4.75 16.00
C ALA A 143 -21.43 5.51 15.86
N ASN A 144 -22.29 5.10 14.93
CA ASN A 144 -23.61 5.69 14.77
C ASN A 144 -24.55 5.33 15.95
N LEU A 145 -24.52 4.09 16.44
CA LEU A 145 -25.29 3.68 17.63
C LEU A 145 -24.83 4.43 18.88
N ASP A 146 -23.52 4.62 19.06
CA ASP A 146 -22.95 5.38 20.17
C ASP A 146 -23.37 6.86 20.11
N LYS A 147 -23.43 7.42 18.90
CA LYS A 147 -23.95 8.78 18.70
C LYS A 147 -25.42 8.90 19.11
N GLU A 148 -26.27 7.99 18.64
CA GLU A 148 -27.70 7.98 18.98
C GLU A 148 -27.93 7.80 20.49
N GLN A 149 -27.21 6.88 21.12
CA GLN A 149 -27.28 6.66 22.56
C GLN A 149 -26.93 7.93 23.35
N ASN A 150 -25.88 8.65 22.94
CA ASN A 150 -25.48 9.90 23.57
C ASN A 150 -26.51 11.03 23.37
N GLU A 151 -27.17 11.08 22.22
CA GLU A 151 -28.27 12.03 21.97
C GLU A 151 -29.45 11.76 22.90
N ILE A 152 -29.82 10.49 23.11
CA ILE A 152 -30.87 10.10 24.05
C ILE A 152 -30.51 10.48 25.49
N PHE A 153 -29.28 10.24 25.94
CA PHE A 153 -28.87 10.62 27.30
C PHE A 153 -28.98 12.13 27.55
N ARG A 154 -28.57 12.97 26.59
CA ARG A 154 -28.73 14.42 26.68
C ARG A 154 -30.21 14.83 26.75
N ASP A 155 -31.06 14.18 25.98
CA ASP A 155 -32.50 14.47 26.03
C ASP A 155 -33.13 14.02 27.35
N GLN A 156 -32.71 12.89 27.92
CA GLN A 156 -33.15 12.46 29.25
C GLN A 156 -32.79 13.48 30.34
N GLU A 157 -31.59 14.06 30.30
CA GLU A 157 -31.19 15.14 31.23
C GLU A 157 -32.11 16.36 31.09
N ARG A 158 -32.40 16.77 29.85
CA ARG A 158 -33.34 17.87 29.55
C ARG A 158 -34.74 17.57 30.07
N VAL A 159 -35.25 16.36 29.84
CA VAL A 159 -36.58 15.92 30.29
C VAL A 159 -36.66 15.86 31.82
N ARG A 160 -35.63 15.34 32.50
CA ARG A 160 -35.54 15.34 33.97
C ARG A 160 -35.51 16.75 34.54
N GLY A 161 -34.74 17.65 33.92
CA GLY A 161 -34.73 19.07 34.29
C GLY A 161 -36.09 19.77 34.10
N ASN A 162 -36.81 19.44 33.02
CA ASN A 162 -38.18 19.93 32.80
C ASN A 162 -39.16 19.39 33.86
N LEU A 163 -39.06 18.11 34.19
CA LEU A 163 -39.90 17.46 35.22
C LEU A 163 -39.74 18.10 36.60
N GLN A 164 -38.50 18.45 36.98
CA GLN A 164 -38.21 19.12 38.25
C GLN A 164 -38.84 20.52 38.37
N ARG A 165 -39.12 21.18 37.24
CA ARG A 165 -39.72 22.52 37.21
C ARG A 165 -41.24 22.53 37.14
N LEU A 166 -41.88 21.38 36.88
CA LEU A 166 -43.34 21.29 36.75
C LEU A 166 -44.03 21.31 38.12
N GLY A 167 -45.06 22.16 38.26
CA GLY A 167 -45.91 22.22 39.44
C GLY A 167 -46.95 21.09 39.52
N GLN A 168 -48.03 21.35 40.26
CA GLN A 168 -49.12 20.40 40.56
C GLN A 168 -50.45 20.75 39.90
N SER A 169 -50.51 21.73 38.99
CA SER A 169 -51.75 22.06 38.31
C SER A 169 -52.23 20.90 37.39
N PRO A 170 -53.53 20.81 37.07
CA PRO A 170 -54.07 19.75 36.21
C PRO A 170 -53.41 19.68 34.81
N ASP A 171 -53.08 20.84 34.22
CA ASP A 171 -52.40 20.91 32.92
C ASP A 171 -50.95 20.40 33.02
N GLU A 172 -50.26 20.70 34.13
CA GLU A 172 -48.91 20.20 34.40
C GLU A 172 -48.87 18.69 34.69
N ALA A 173 -49.94 18.11 35.24
CA ALA A 173 -50.05 16.66 35.45
C ALA A 173 -50.08 15.90 34.12
N THR A 174 -50.76 16.44 33.12
CA THR A 174 -50.78 15.88 31.75
C THR A 174 -49.39 15.94 31.12
N LEU A 175 -48.69 17.08 31.23
CA LEU A 175 -47.32 17.24 30.74
C LEU A 175 -46.33 16.30 31.43
N ARG A 176 -46.45 16.12 32.75
CA ARG A 176 -45.63 15.18 33.53
C ARG A 176 -45.78 13.76 32.99
N THR A 177 -47.01 13.31 32.78
CA THR A 177 -47.31 11.98 32.24
C THR A 177 -46.66 11.76 30.87
N ARG A 178 -46.70 12.78 29.99
CA ARG A 178 -46.04 12.73 28.69
C ARG A 178 -44.51 12.57 28.81
N TYR A 179 -43.87 13.31 29.70
CA TYR A 179 -42.43 13.21 29.93
C TYR A 179 -41.99 11.88 30.53
N VAL A 180 -42.75 11.32 31.47
CA VAL A 180 -42.48 9.98 32.02
C VAL A 180 -42.56 8.92 30.91
N ARG A 181 -43.58 8.99 30.05
CA ARG A 181 -43.72 8.10 28.89
C ARG A 181 -42.56 8.25 27.90
N GLN A 182 -42.07 9.47 27.69
CA GLN A 182 -40.89 9.72 26.85
C GLN A 182 -39.64 9.08 27.44
N LEU A 183 -39.40 9.20 28.75
CA LEU A 183 -38.27 8.54 29.42
C LEU A 183 -38.35 7.01 29.29
N GLU A 184 -39.54 6.42 29.47
CA GLU A 184 -39.74 4.98 29.29
C GLU A 184 -39.41 4.52 27.86
N GLN A 185 -39.88 5.26 26.85
CA GLN A 185 -39.54 4.98 25.44
C GLN A 185 -38.04 5.09 25.17
N GLN A 186 -37.38 6.06 25.80
CA GLN A 186 -35.93 6.23 25.69
C GLN A 186 -35.14 5.10 26.35
N GLU A 187 -35.56 4.62 27.52
CA GLU A 187 -34.94 3.45 28.17
C GLU A 187 -35.07 2.20 27.29
N ASN A 188 -36.26 1.96 26.72
CA ASN A 188 -36.48 0.86 25.79
C ASN A 188 -35.58 0.97 24.55
N ARG A 189 -35.40 2.19 24.00
CA ARG A 189 -34.51 2.42 22.87
C ARG A 189 -33.03 2.21 23.25
N ILE A 190 -32.59 2.69 24.42
CA ILE A 190 -31.23 2.47 24.92
C ILE A 190 -30.95 0.97 25.07
N ALA A 191 -31.89 0.20 25.62
CA ALA A 191 -31.74 -1.26 25.75
C ALA A 191 -31.59 -1.93 24.37
N ALA A 192 -32.40 -1.51 23.38
CA ALA A 192 -32.29 -2.02 22.02
C ALA A 192 -30.94 -1.65 21.36
N LEU A 193 -30.49 -0.39 21.51
CA LEU A 193 -29.20 0.09 20.99
C LEU A 193 -28.03 -0.70 21.58
N ARG A 194 -28.05 -0.98 22.89
CA ARG A 194 -27.01 -1.80 23.55
C ARG A 194 -26.98 -3.21 22.97
N ALA A 195 -28.14 -3.86 22.85
CA ALA A 195 -28.22 -5.20 22.28
C ALA A 195 -27.75 -5.26 20.82
N GLU A 196 -28.02 -4.21 20.03
CA GLU A 196 -27.52 -4.10 18.65
C GLU A 196 -26.01 -3.88 18.61
N ARG A 197 -25.49 -3.00 19.47
CA ARG A 197 -24.06 -2.75 19.61
C ARG A 197 -23.29 -4.01 19.97
N ASP A 198 -23.76 -4.77 20.96
CA ASP A 198 -23.12 -6.02 21.38
C ASP A 198 -23.01 -7.03 20.23
N LYS A 199 -24.04 -7.11 19.38
CA LYS A 199 -24.03 -7.95 18.17
C LYS A 199 -23.00 -7.46 17.15
N LEU A 200 -22.94 -6.15 16.91
CA LEU A 200 -21.97 -5.56 15.97
C LEU A 200 -20.53 -5.68 16.48
N ASP A 201 -20.30 -5.52 17.78
CA ASP A 201 -18.99 -5.71 18.40
C ASP A 201 -18.53 -7.17 18.28
N ALA A 202 -19.42 -8.14 18.53
CA ALA A 202 -19.13 -9.54 18.32
C ALA A 202 -18.82 -9.86 16.84
N ALA A 203 -19.61 -9.32 15.91
CA ALA A 203 -19.39 -9.48 14.47
C ALA A 203 -18.04 -8.86 14.04
N ARG A 204 -17.72 -7.66 14.53
CA ARG A 204 -16.45 -6.97 14.23
C ARG A 204 -15.26 -7.75 14.78
N ALA A 205 -15.35 -8.27 16.00
CA ALA A 205 -14.30 -9.10 16.59
C ALA A 205 -14.10 -10.41 15.81
N ALA A 206 -15.19 -11.05 15.36
CA ALA A 206 -15.11 -12.24 14.51
C ALA A 206 -14.48 -11.92 13.15
N ALA A 207 -14.88 -10.81 12.52
CA ALA A 207 -14.32 -10.35 11.26
C ALA A 207 -12.82 -10.03 11.36
N GLN A 208 -12.38 -9.42 12.47
CA GLN A 208 -10.97 -9.17 12.75
C GLN A 208 -10.17 -10.47 12.89
N LYS A 209 -10.68 -11.46 13.64
CA LYS A 209 -10.03 -12.77 13.76
C LYS A 209 -9.86 -13.45 12.40
N GLN A 210 -10.90 -13.41 11.57
CA GLN A 210 -10.84 -13.94 10.21
C GLN A 210 -9.79 -13.22 9.35
N LEU A 211 -9.71 -11.88 9.44
CA LEU A 211 -8.66 -11.11 8.75
C LEU A 211 -7.26 -11.53 9.20
N ASP A 212 -7.05 -11.68 10.50
CA ASP A 212 -5.76 -12.09 11.07
C ASP A 212 -5.36 -13.51 10.60
N GLU A 213 -6.32 -14.43 10.53
CA GLU A 213 -6.14 -15.77 9.98
C GLU A 213 -5.81 -15.74 8.50
N MET A 214 -6.51 -14.92 7.70
CA MET A 214 -6.21 -14.72 6.29
C MET A 214 -4.78 -14.20 6.11
N LEU A 215 -4.36 -13.18 6.88
CA LEU A 215 -3.01 -12.63 6.81
C LEU A 215 -1.92 -13.63 7.21
N ARG A 216 -2.22 -14.53 8.15
CA ARG A 216 -1.29 -15.58 8.60
C ARG A 216 -1.14 -16.70 7.56
N ASN A 217 -2.25 -17.11 6.96
CA ASN A 217 -2.30 -18.27 6.07
C ASN A 217 -2.02 -17.90 4.61
N LEU A 218 -2.10 -16.62 4.25
CA LEU A 218 -1.81 -16.16 2.90
C LEU A 218 -0.30 -16.27 2.62
N SER A 219 0.04 -17.24 1.77
CA SER A 219 1.40 -17.49 1.33
C SER A 219 1.45 -17.76 -0.16
N PHE A 220 2.25 -16.98 -0.88
CA PHE A 220 2.55 -17.19 -2.29
C PHE A 220 4.04 -16.98 -2.55
N ASP A 221 4.59 -17.70 -3.51
CA ASP A 221 5.91 -17.45 -4.08
C ASP A 221 5.84 -17.77 -5.57
N ARG A 222 5.83 -16.72 -6.39
CA ARG A 222 5.56 -16.80 -7.83
C ARG A 222 6.62 -16.03 -8.60
N LYS A 223 7.11 -16.64 -9.67
CA LYS A 223 7.87 -15.96 -10.73
C LYS A 223 6.88 -15.54 -11.83
N LEU A 224 6.97 -14.29 -12.29
CA LEU A 224 6.02 -13.62 -13.21
C LEU A 224 6.52 -13.50 -14.66
#